data_AF-A0A7S0VZ77-F1
#
_entry.id   AF-A0A7S0VZ77-F1
#
_cell.length_a   1.000
_cell.length_b   1.000
_cell.length_c   1.000
_cell.angle_alpha   90.00
_cell.angle_beta   90.00
_cell.angle_gamma   90.00
#
_symmetry.space_group_name_H-M   'P 1'
#
loop_
_entity.id
_entity.type
_entity.pdbx_description
1 polymer ?
#
loop_
_entity_poly.entity_id
_entity_poly.type
_entity_poly.pdbx_seq_one_letter_code
_entity_poly.pdbx_strand_id
1 'polypeptide(L)'
;AEEACAMHFTFQPTMDLVAGEQLVFQLGAFGNTSSTFDVVNVQPNSTLLFTTVNWDGGNLTMPVRALIAAGTRVTFTVPASANISLPVQGIAANASTIMISTNAAAGPV
;
A
#
# COMPACT_ATOMS: atom_id res chain seq x y z
N ALA A 1 24.38 -2.31 -6.39
CA ALA A 1 23.61 -3.13 -5.44
C ALA A 1 22.21 -2.55 -5.42
N GLU A 2 21.18 -3.34 -5.70
CA GLU A 2 19.79 -2.92 -5.48
C GLU A 2 19.57 -2.90 -3.97
N GLU A 3 19.42 -1.71 -3.40
CA GLU A 3 19.09 -1.58 -1.97
C GLU A 3 17.57 -1.69 -1.81
N ALA A 4 17.15 -2.63 -0.95
CA ALA A 4 15.76 -2.73 -0.56
C ALA A 4 15.41 -1.59 0.40
N CYS A 5 14.31 -0.89 0.14
CA CYS A 5 13.90 0.27 0.92
C CYS A 5 12.65 -0.02 1.74
N ALA A 6 12.57 0.53 2.95
CA ALA A 6 11.34 0.57 3.73
C ALA A 6 10.49 1.77 3.30
N MET A 7 9.22 1.56 3.03
CA MET A 7 8.30 2.60 2.57
C MET A 7 7.19 2.84 3.59
N HIS A 8 6.91 4.11 3.90
CA HIS A 8 5.86 4.51 4.83
C HIS A 8 4.67 5.08 4.06
N PHE A 9 3.50 4.49 4.24
CA PHE A 9 2.27 4.92 3.59
C PHE A 9 1.32 5.51 4.64
N THR A 10 0.62 6.57 4.27
CA THR A 10 -0.46 7.16 5.05
C THR A 10 -1.59 7.52 4.10
N PHE A 11 -2.80 7.05 4.39
CA PHE A 11 -3.99 7.42 3.65
C PHE A 11 -5.18 7.64 4.60
N GLN A 12 -6.20 8.32 4.12
CA GLN A 12 -7.43 8.58 4.86
C GLN A 12 -8.58 8.40 3.87
N PRO A 13 -9.38 7.32 3.96
CA PRO A 13 -10.44 7.08 3.00
C PRO A 13 -11.58 8.07 3.22
N THR A 14 -12.20 8.52 2.13
CA THR A 14 -13.34 9.44 2.16
C THR A 14 -14.68 8.74 2.46
N MET A 15 -14.67 7.41 2.41
CA MET A 15 -15.81 6.53 2.71
C MET A 15 -15.37 5.28 3.49
N ASP A 16 -16.33 4.50 3.97
CA ASP A 16 -16.04 3.27 4.70
C ASP A 16 -15.45 2.21 3.76
N LEU A 17 -14.31 1.61 4.16
CA LEU A 17 -13.77 0.42 3.52
C LEU A 17 -14.15 -0.81 4.32
N VAL A 18 -14.65 -1.85 3.67
CA VAL A 18 -15.13 -3.07 4.33
C VAL A 18 -14.26 -4.28 4.02
N ALA A 19 -14.38 -5.32 4.87
CA ALA A 19 -13.66 -6.56 4.67
C ALA A 19 -13.99 -7.19 3.30
N GLY A 20 -12.96 -7.59 2.55
CA GLY A 20 -13.10 -8.13 1.19
C GLY A 20 -12.75 -7.14 0.08
N GLU A 21 -12.65 -5.85 0.39
CA GLU A 21 -12.15 -4.84 -0.55
C GLU A 21 -10.62 -4.92 -0.71
N GLN A 22 -10.11 -4.27 -1.74
CA GLN A 22 -8.71 -4.23 -2.12
C GLN A 22 -8.28 -2.77 -2.28
N LEU A 23 -7.15 -2.46 -1.65
CA LEU A 23 -6.39 -1.25 -1.90
C LEU A 23 -5.24 -1.61 -2.83
N VAL A 24 -5.08 -0.86 -3.92
CA VAL A 24 -4.02 -1.05 -4.90
C VAL A 24 -3.23 0.24 -4.99
N PHE A 25 -1.94 0.18 -4.67
CA PHE A 25 -1.02 1.30 -4.85
C PHE A 25 -0.19 1.03 -6.10
N GLN A 26 -0.38 1.85 -7.12
CA GLN A 26 0.40 1.78 -8.35
C GLN A 26 1.70 2.55 -8.14
N LEU A 27 2.81 1.82 -8.19
CA LEU A 27 4.17 2.26 -7.93
C LEU A 27 5.05 1.83 -9.13
N GLY A 28 4.61 2.12 -10.36
CA GLY A 28 5.18 1.56 -11.60
C GLY A 28 6.65 1.92 -11.90
N ALA A 29 7.29 2.76 -11.08
CA ALA A 29 8.72 3.05 -11.17
C ALA A 29 9.58 2.18 -10.22
N PHE A 30 8.95 1.42 -9.32
CA PHE A 30 9.63 0.55 -8.37
C PHE A 30 9.81 -0.86 -8.95
N GLY A 31 10.81 -1.60 -8.45
CA GLY A 31 11.36 -2.81 -9.07
C GLY A 31 10.37 -3.88 -9.54
N ASN A 32 10.80 -4.64 -10.54
CA ASN A 32 9.97 -5.55 -11.34
C ASN A 32 9.81 -6.97 -10.75
N THR A 33 10.29 -7.20 -9.52
CA THR A 33 10.30 -8.54 -8.90
C THR A 33 9.05 -8.69 -8.05
N SER A 34 8.19 -9.65 -8.36
CA SER A 34 7.00 -9.92 -7.55
C SER A 34 7.37 -10.49 -6.18
N SER A 35 6.65 -10.09 -5.14
CA SER A 35 6.88 -10.53 -3.77
C SER A 35 5.61 -10.49 -2.93
N THR A 36 5.54 -11.32 -1.90
CA THR A 36 4.49 -11.30 -0.89
C THR A 36 5.10 -11.08 0.48
N PHE A 37 4.50 -10.21 1.27
CA PHE A 37 5.02 -9.82 2.58
C PHE A 37 3.93 -9.22 3.45
N ASP A 38 4.17 -9.19 4.75
CA ASP A 38 3.26 -8.55 5.69
C ASP A 38 3.69 -7.09 5.95
N VAL A 39 2.71 -6.20 6.07
CA VAL A 39 2.96 -4.81 6.48
C VAL A 39 3.15 -4.71 7.98
N VAL A 40 4.00 -3.79 8.40
CA VAL A 40 4.32 -3.53 9.81
C VAL A 40 3.88 -2.12 10.22
N ASN A 41 3.84 -1.85 11.52
CA ASN A 41 3.47 -0.53 12.07
C ASN A 41 2.10 -0.02 11.59
N VAL A 42 1.11 -0.89 11.50
CA VAL A 42 -0.24 -0.54 11.07
C VAL A 42 -0.97 0.24 12.18
N GLN A 43 -1.42 1.45 11.88
CA GLN A 43 -2.25 2.28 12.77
C GLN A 43 -3.58 2.68 12.09
N PRO A 44 -4.68 2.85 12.86
CA PRO A 44 -4.82 2.62 14.30
C PRO A 44 -4.70 1.12 14.63
N ASN A 45 -3.86 0.82 15.64
CA ASN A 45 -3.25 -0.47 15.99
C ASN A 45 -4.16 -1.71 15.83
N SER A 46 -4.29 -2.19 14.60
CA SER A 46 -4.94 -3.45 14.32
C SER A 46 -4.21 -4.11 13.16
N THR A 47 -3.37 -5.09 13.51
CA THR A 47 -2.87 -6.12 12.58
C THR A 47 -4.00 -6.89 11.89
N LEU A 48 -5.27 -6.60 12.19
CA LEU A 48 -6.44 -7.14 11.52
C LEU A 48 -6.95 -6.26 10.36
N LEU A 49 -6.40 -5.07 10.13
CA LEU A 49 -6.84 -4.22 9.00
C LEU A 49 -6.38 -4.80 7.66
N PHE A 50 -5.17 -5.35 7.62
CA PHE A 50 -4.52 -5.88 6.42
C PHE A 50 -3.84 -7.21 6.74
N THR A 51 -3.64 -8.04 5.73
CA THR A 51 -2.79 -9.25 5.85
C THR A 51 -1.60 -9.15 4.91
N THR A 52 -1.22 -10.27 4.31
CA THR A 52 -0.20 -10.34 3.28
C THR A 52 -0.58 -9.44 2.12
N VAL A 53 0.37 -8.57 1.79
CA VAL A 53 0.35 -7.68 0.66
C VAL A 53 1.06 -8.36 -0.50
N ASN A 54 0.51 -8.20 -1.70
CA ASN A 54 1.09 -8.71 -2.92
C ASN A 54 1.68 -7.57 -3.74
N TRP A 55 2.95 -7.68 -4.08
CA TRP A 55 3.64 -6.83 -5.02
C TRP A 55 3.84 -7.60 -6.34
N ASP A 56 3.40 -7.04 -7.46
CA ASP A 56 3.49 -7.69 -8.78
C ASP A 56 4.56 -7.09 -9.72
N GLY A 57 5.39 -6.17 -9.22
CA GLY A 57 6.36 -5.44 -10.05
C GLY A 57 5.87 -4.08 -10.56
N GLY A 58 4.73 -3.61 -10.09
CA GLY A 58 4.25 -2.25 -10.35
C GLY A 58 3.03 -1.85 -9.50
N ASN A 59 2.31 -2.82 -8.94
CA ASN A 59 1.15 -2.65 -8.10
C ASN A 59 1.35 -3.35 -6.77
N LEU A 60 1.05 -2.62 -5.69
CA LEU A 60 0.97 -3.13 -4.34
C LEU A 60 -0.50 -3.35 -4.00
N THR A 61 -0.93 -4.60 -4.00
CA THR A 61 -2.32 -4.97 -3.72
C THR A 61 -2.45 -5.49 -2.30
N MET A 62 -3.29 -4.83 -1.51
CA MET A 62 -3.51 -5.11 -0.10
C MET A 62 -5.01 -5.35 0.17
N PRO A 63 -5.40 -6.55 0.61
CA PRO A 63 -6.77 -6.85 0.96
C PRO A 63 -7.15 -6.22 2.31
N VAL A 64 -8.30 -5.55 2.34
CA VAL A 64 -8.93 -5.01 3.56
C VAL A 64 -9.62 -6.15 4.30
N ARG A 65 -9.30 -6.32 5.59
CA ARG A 65 -9.79 -7.42 6.43
C ARG A 65 -10.79 -7.01 7.50
N ALA A 66 -10.86 -5.73 7.80
CA ALA A 66 -11.77 -5.18 8.80
C ALA A 66 -12.29 -3.81 8.33
N LEU A 67 -13.38 -3.36 8.93
CA LEU A 67 -13.95 -2.04 8.65
C LEU A 67 -12.91 -0.94 8.95
N ILE A 68 -12.62 -0.12 7.94
CA ILE A 68 -11.89 1.13 8.08
C ILE A 68 -12.91 2.24 7.83
N ALA A 69 -13.35 2.89 8.90
CA ALA A 69 -14.36 3.94 8.80
C ALA A 69 -13.83 5.14 7.99
N ALA A 70 -14.74 5.80 7.27
CA ALA A 70 -14.48 7.05 6.57
C ALA A 70 -13.79 8.06 7.50
N GLY A 71 -12.80 8.77 6.97
CA GLY A 71 -12.01 9.74 7.73
C GLY A 71 -10.99 9.12 8.69
N THR A 72 -10.89 7.79 8.80
CA THR A 72 -9.86 7.15 9.63
C THR A 72 -8.50 7.28 8.96
N ARG A 73 -7.56 7.97 9.62
CA ARG A 73 -6.17 8.00 9.14
C ARG A 73 -5.52 6.64 9.38
N VAL A 74 -5.14 5.99 8.29
CA VAL A 74 -4.43 4.71 8.32
C VAL A 74 -2.99 4.91 7.91
N THR A 75 -2.07 4.39 8.70
CA THR A 75 -0.64 4.38 8.37
C THR A 75 -0.12 2.96 8.40
N PHE A 76 0.75 2.59 7.47
CA PHE A 76 1.42 1.30 7.48
C PHE A 76 2.81 1.41 6.85
N THR A 77 3.68 0.47 7.17
CA THR A 77 5.04 0.40 6.65
C THR A 77 5.23 -0.88 5.86
N VAL A 78 5.70 -0.75 4.62
CA VAL A 78 6.24 -1.85 3.84
C VAL A 78 7.71 -2.04 4.25
N PRO A 79 8.09 -3.19 4.84
CA PRO A 79 9.44 -3.41 5.32
C PRO A 79 10.42 -3.58 4.15
N ALA A 80 11.71 -3.28 4.37
CA ALA A 80 12.76 -3.52 3.37
C ALA A 80 12.87 -5.02 2.98
N SER A 81 12.42 -5.96 3.83
CA SER A 81 12.32 -7.38 3.48
C SER A 81 11.35 -7.68 2.33
N ALA A 82 10.52 -6.71 1.92
CA ALA A 82 9.68 -6.79 0.73
C ALA A 82 10.50 -6.87 -0.58
N ASN A 83 11.79 -6.53 -0.55
CA ASN A 83 12.69 -6.49 -1.71
C ASN A 83 12.18 -5.63 -2.88
N ILE A 84 11.40 -4.58 -2.57
CA ILE A 84 10.98 -3.59 -3.56
C ILE A 84 12.15 -2.61 -3.76
N SER A 85 12.75 -2.63 -4.95
CA SER A 85 13.86 -1.75 -5.29
C SER A 85 13.37 -0.35 -5.67
N LEU A 86 14.10 0.67 -5.22
CA LEU A 86 13.83 2.05 -5.59
C LEU A 86 14.19 2.30 -7.07
N PRO A 87 13.43 3.14 -7.79
CA PRO A 87 13.83 3.60 -9.12
C PRO A 87 15.20 4.28 -9.08
N VAL A 88 16.03 4.00 -10.09
CA VAL A 88 17.37 4.57 -10.25
C VAL A 88 17.37 6.09 -10.36
N GLN A 89 16.29 6.69 -10.87
CA GLN A 89 16.14 8.15 -10.99
C GLN A 89 15.56 8.83 -9.73
N GLY A 90 15.38 8.09 -8.64
CA GLY A 90 14.60 8.58 -7.50
C GLY A 90 13.14 8.84 -7.89
N ILE A 91 12.36 9.36 -6.96
CA ILE A 91 10.96 9.74 -7.21
C ILE A 91 10.85 11.21 -6.90
N ALA A 92 10.28 11.97 -7.83
CA ALA A 92 9.97 13.37 -7.57
C ALA A 92 9.04 13.46 -6.35
N ALA A 93 9.30 14.39 -5.44
CA ALA A 93 8.35 14.67 -4.36
C ALA A 93 6.98 14.97 -4.99
N ASN A 94 5.93 14.29 -4.52
CA ASN A 94 4.57 14.36 -5.08
C ASN A 94 4.43 13.87 -6.54
N ALA A 95 5.25 12.91 -6.97
CA ALA A 95 5.13 12.33 -8.31
C ALA A 95 3.71 11.81 -8.57
N SER A 96 3.09 12.28 -9.65
CA SER A 96 1.76 11.86 -10.12
C SER A 96 1.72 10.40 -10.62
N THR A 97 2.85 9.69 -10.59
CA THR A 97 2.99 8.29 -10.95
C THR A 97 2.70 7.34 -9.80
N ILE A 98 2.52 7.87 -8.57
CA ILE A 98 2.05 7.11 -7.41
C ILE A 98 0.54 7.32 -7.31
N MET A 99 -0.23 6.32 -7.74
CA MET A 99 -1.69 6.33 -7.62
C MET A 99 -2.13 5.36 -6.53
N ILE A 100 -3.07 5.81 -5.70
CA ILE A 100 -3.79 4.95 -4.76
C ILE A 100 -5.17 4.72 -5.36
N SER A 101 -5.52 3.47 -5.61
CA SER A 101 -6.86 3.06 -6.02
C SER A 101 -7.46 2.09 -5.01
N THR A 102 -8.78 2.10 -4.89
CA THR A 102 -9.53 1.07 -4.17
C THR A 102 -10.62 0.53 -5.06
N ASN A 103 -10.96 -0.75 -4.91
CA ASN A 103 -12.12 -1.34 -5.58
C ASN A 103 -13.41 -1.22 -4.74
N ALA A 104 -13.44 -0.26 -3.81
CA ALA A 104 -14.46 -0.16 -2.80
C ALA A 104 -15.87 0.04 -3.38
N ALA A 105 -16.85 -0.66 -2.79
CA ALA A 105 -18.18 -0.81 -3.35
C ALA A 105 -19.02 0.48 -3.34
N ALA A 106 -18.64 1.47 -2.52
CA ALA A 106 -19.40 2.71 -2.31
C ALA A 106 -18.96 3.93 -3.17
N GLY A 107 -18.03 3.79 -4.13
CA GLY A 107 -17.57 4.89 -5.01
C GLY A 107 -16.11 5.28 -4.80
N PRO A 108 -15.50 6.16 -5.63
CA PRO A 108 -14.04 6.24 -5.74
C PRO A 108 -13.37 6.93 -4.53
N VAL A 109 -12.11 6.51 -4.29
CA VAL A 109 -11.16 6.97 -3.25
C VAL A 109 -11.03 8.48 -3.13
#